data_AF-A0A7S2Q3M8-F1
#
_entry.id   AF-A0A7S2Q3M8-F1
#
_cell.length_a   1.000
_cell.length_b   1.000
_cell.length_c   1.000
_cell.angle_alpha   90.00
_cell.angle_beta   90.00
_cell.angle_gamma   90.00
#
_symmetry.space_group_name_H-M   'P 1'
#
loop_
_entity.id
_entity.type
_entity.pdbx_description
1 polymer ?
#
loop_
_entity_poly.entity_id
_entity_poly.type
_entity_poly.pdbx_seq_one_letter_code
_entity_poly.pdbx_strand_id
1 'polypeptide(L)'
;MNHHFTKPWTRGTGNSVALLMNSQSPQVAELMVSHSWAEDIDECCQALFGEESRLQLHTRVWFCAFSVYQPGDQKGDVGPGIQEQLHLDPFGRVIELLRQATGDQALQPRLGMAVVHTSRAEVYDRLWCVYEIACATRATLPILVCCSDAYFDNSQGHVLEVLQVRTRRAQCFSATDRRTINRKVRQSGGYKRLDSEIFNFRMSMLCNLARERGKLQLFRKEFDEAEKELRKMNAMTLKRRRRKLLVSVCFVLIGLAALASINFRAL
;
A
#
# COMPACT_ATOMS: atom_id res chain seq x y z
N MET A 1 -20.97 -2.04 2.88
CA MET A 1 -20.60 -0.59 2.86
C MET A 1 -20.93 0.10 1.53
N ASN A 2 -20.21 -0.13 0.43
CA ASN A 2 -20.32 0.73 -0.78
C ASN A 2 -21.73 0.78 -1.41
N HIS A 3 -22.39 -0.38 -1.57
CA HIS A 3 -23.70 -0.47 -2.24
C HIS A 3 -24.88 0.03 -1.40
N HIS A 4 -24.79 -0.10 -0.08
CA HIS A 4 -25.92 0.16 0.83
C HIS A 4 -25.79 1.48 1.59
N PHE A 5 -24.58 2.07 1.63
CA PHE A 5 -24.32 3.29 2.39
C PHE A 5 -23.68 4.36 1.51
N THR A 6 -22.43 4.16 1.07
CA THR A 6 -21.67 5.21 0.39
C THR A 6 -22.35 5.70 -0.87
N LYS A 7 -22.68 4.79 -1.81
CA LYS A 7 -23.30 5.18 -3.08
C LYS A 7 -24.68 5.81 -2.90
N PRO A 8 -25.63 5.20 -2.16
CA PRO A 8 -26.92 5.83 -1.92
C PRO A 8 -26.82 7.23 -1.31
N TRP A 9 -25.88 7.44 -0.38
CA TRP A 9 -25.74 8.72 0.31
C TRP A 9 -25.15 9.82 -0.55
N THR A 10 -24.17 9.51 -1.40
CA THR A 10 -23.49 10.54 -2.21
C THR A 10 -24.09 10.74 -3.60
N ARG A 11 -25.00 9.87 -4.05
CA ARG A 11 -25.55 9.90 -5.41
C ARG A 11 -26.15 11.26 -5.78
N GLY A 12 -25.84 11.75 -6.97
CA GLY A 12 -26.37 13.02 -7.48
C GLY A 12 -25.71 14.27 -6.88
N THR A 13 -24.70 14.11 -6.02
CA THR A 13 -24.02 15.26 -5.39
C THR A 13 -22.70 15.63 -6.09
N GLY A 14 -22.10 14.69 -6.82
CA GLY A 14 -20.74 14.84 -7.36
C GLY A 14 -19.63 14.88 -6.30
N ASN A 15 -19.97 14.69 -5.02
CA ASN A 15 -19.07 14.86 -3.88
C ASN A 15 -18.98 13.56 -3.05
N SER A 16 -17.79 13.23 -2.56
CA SER A 16 -17.59 12.07 -1.67
C SER A 16 -18.18 12.31 -0.28
N VAL A 17 -18.35 11.24 0.52
CA VAL A 17 -18.85 11.34 1.90
C VAL A 17 -18.00 12.33 2.70
N ALA A 18 -16.67 12.20 2.62
CA ALA A 18 -15.74 13.06 3.32
C ALA A 18 -15.95 14.54 2.98
N LEU A 19 -16.12 14.85 1.68
CA LEU A 19 -16.32 16.23 1.22
C LEU A 19 -17.68 16.80 1.62
N LEU A 20 -18.74 15.98 1.60
CA LEU A 20 -20.05 16.43 2.08
C LEU A 20 -20.02 16.77 3.58
N MET A 21 -19.32 15.96 4.37
CA MET A 21 -19.20 16.16 5.82
C MET A 21 -18.32 17.35 6.22
N ASN A 22 -17.45 17.85 5.34
CA ASN A 22 -16.57 18.99 5.61
C ASN A 22 -16.63 20.09 4.52
N SER A 23 -17.75 20.20 3.81
CA SER A 23 -17.91 21.04 2.62
C SER A 23 -17.62 22.53 2.85
N GLN A 24 -17.91 23.05 4.04
CA GLN A 24 -17.64 24.45 4.39
C GLN A 24 -16.15 24.75 4.59
N SER A 25 -15.38 23.75 5.03
CA SER A 25 -13.94 23.89 5.29
C SER A 25 -13.26 22.55 5.02
N PRO A 26 -12.97 22.22 3.75
CA PRO A 26 -12.37 20.96 3.37
C PRO A 26 -11.05 20.73 4.13
N GLN A 27 -10.99 19.59 4.80
CA GLN A 27 -9.88 19.24 5.68
C GLN A 27 -8.82 18.42 4.97
N VAL A 28 -7.54 18.65 5.31
CA VAL A 28 -6.42 17.84 4.84
C VAL A 28 -6.25 16.63 5.73
N ALA A 29 -6.01 15.46 5.14
CA ALA A 29 -5.82 14.22 5.87
C ALA A 29 -4.53 14.20 6.70
N GLU A 30 -4.66 13.63 7.90
CA GLU A 30 -3.58 13.33 8.85
C GLU A 30 -3.13 11.88 8.76
N LEU A 31 -4.03 11.00 8.33
CA LEU A 31 -3.82 9.57 8.20
C LEU A 31 -4.44 9.08 6.89
N MET A 32 -3.72 8.22 6.17
CA MET A 32 -4.27 7.44 5.07
C MET A 32 -4.58 6.02 5.53
N VAL A 33 -5.77 5.49 5.27
CA VAL A 33 -6.12 4.10 5.56
C VAL A 33 -6.07 3.26 4.28
N SER A 34 -5.22 2.24 4.28
CA SER A 34 -5.20 1.18 3.26
C SER A 34 -5.93 -0.06 3.80
N HIS A 35 -6.89 -0.57 3.05
CA HIS A 35 -7.94 -1.45 3.57
C HIS A 35 -8.50 -2.39 2.47
N SER A 36 -9.23 -3.45 2.82
CA SER A 36 -9.76 -4.41 1.84
C SER A 36 -11.17 -4.04 1.36
N TRP A 37 -11.68 -4.69 0.30
CA TRP A 37 -13.05 -4.41 -0.20
C TRP A 37 -14.14 -5.11 0.61
N ALA A 38 -13.84 -6.32 1.10
CA ALA A 38 -14.80 -7.21 1.77
C ALA A 38 -14.46 -7.38 3.26
N GLU A 39 -13.83 -6.37 3.84
CA GLU A 39 -13.55 -6.32 5.27
C GLU A 39 -14.84 -6.21 6.09
N ASP A 40 -14.75 -6.66 7.33
CA ASP A 40 -15.77 -6.42 8.32
C ASP A 40 -15.60 -5.01 8.89
N ILE A 41 -16.67 -4.20 8.89
CA ILE A 41 -16.58 -2.80 9.29
C ILE A 41 -16.42 -2.65 10.80
N ASP A 42 -16.97 -3.58 11.60
CA ASP A 42 -16.84 -3.55 13.05
C ASP A 42 -15.41 -3.93 13.45
N GLU A 43 -14.82 -4.92 12.77
CA GLU A 43 -13.40 -5.23 12.92
C GLU A 43 -12.49 -4.08 12.46
N CYS A 44 -12.84 -3.38 11.37
CA CYS A 44 -12.12 -2.21 10.91
C CYS A 44 -12.17 -1.08 11.95
N CYS A 45 -13.34 -0.81 12.53
CA CYS A 45 -13.52 0.14 13.62
C CYS A 45 -12.75 -0.29 14.88
N GLN A 46 -12.78 -1.57 15.26
CA GLN A 46 -12.00 -2.11 16.37
C GLN A 46 -10.50 -1.89 16.14
N ALA A 47 -9.99 -2.22 14.95
CA ALA A 47 -8.58 -2.09 14.60
C ALA A 47 -8.10 -0.63 14.58
N LEU A 48 -8.96 0.30 14.16
CA LEU A 48 -8.62 1.72 14.04
C LEU A 48 -8.92 2.54 15.31
N PHE A 49 -9.89 2.16 16.13
CA PHE A 49 -10.39 2.99 17.24
C PHE A 49 -10.62 2.20 18.54
N GLY A 50 -10.18 0.94 18.61
CA GLY A 50 -10.23 0.14 19.83
C GLY A 50 -9.30 0.67 20.93
N GLU A 51 -9.30 0.01 22.08
CA GLU A 51 -8.57 0.44 23.28
C GLU A 51 -7.05 0.58 23.05
N GLU A 52 -6.48 -0.23 22.16
CA GLU A 52 -5.06 -0.19 21.78
C GLU A 52 -4.75 0.89 20.73
N SER A 53 -5.76 1.58 20.21
CA SER A 53 -5.58 2.56 19.13
C SER A 53 -4.92 3.85 19.61
N ARG A 54 -4.05 4.37 18.75
CA ARG A 54 -3.44 5.70 18.89
C ARG A 54 -4.23 6.79 18.17
N LEU A 55 -5.34 6.43 17.51
CA LEU A 55 -6.16 7.38 16.76
C LEU A 55 -7.21 8.03 17.65
N GLN A 56 -7.40 9.32 17.45
CA GLN A 56 -8.42 10.08 18.16
C GLN A 56 -9.65 10.22 17.27
N LEU A 57 -10.85 10.37 17.86
CA LEU A 57 -12.10 10.51 17.09
C LEU A 57 -12.11 11.73 16.15
N HIS A 58 -11.28 12.74 16.41
CA HIS A 58 -11.16 13.93 15.57
C HIS A 58 -10.03 13.81 14.52
N THR A 59 -9.30 12.69 14.48
CA THR A 59 -8.27 12.46 13.47
C THR A 59 -8.90 12.48 12.07
N ARG A 60 -8.33 13.28 11.18
CA ARG A 60 -8.79 13.42 9.80
C ARG A 60 -8.24 12.28 8.95
N VAL A 61 -9.08 11.27 8.74
CA VAL A 61 -8.72 10.06 8.01
C VAL A 61 -9.11 10.17 6.53
N TRP A 62 -8.14 9.91 5.65
CA TRP A 62 -8.42 9.60 4.25
C TRP A 62 -8.68 8.10 4.12
N PHE A 63 -9.94 7.76 3.85
CA PHE A 63 -10.40 6.38 3.70
C PHE A 63 -11.02 6.27 2.32
N CYS A 64 -10.43 5.48 1.39
CA CYS A 64 -10.76 5.61 -0.04
C CYS A 64 -12.25 5.43 -0.35
N ALA A 65 -12.94 4.55 0.38
CA ALA A 65 -14.38 4.35 0.24
C ALA A 65 -15.21 5.61 0.56
N PHE A 66 -14.74 6.47 1.46
CA PHE A 66 -15.43 7.71 1.85
C PHE A 66 -14.86 8.95 1.20
N SER A 67 -13.60 8.92 0.76
CA SER A 67 -12.90 10.07 0.18
C SER A 67 -13.02 10.15 -1.34
N VAL A 68 -13.28 9.04 -2.04
CA VAL A 68 -13.49 8.99 -3.49
C VAL A 68 -14.98 8.94 -3.81
N TYR A 69 -15.42 9.71 -4.81
CA TYR A 69 -16.81 9.70 -5.27
C TYR A 69 -17.15 8.37 -5.93
N GLN A 70 -17.89 7.51 -5.22
CA GLN A 70 -18.22 6.15 -5.64
C GLN A 70 -19.28 6.03 -6.76
N PRO A 71 -20.29 6.93 -6.85
CA PRO A 71 -21.37 6.80 -7.83
C PRO A 71 -21.05 7.24 -9.26
N GLY A 72 -19.94 7.92 -9.54
CA GLY A 72 -19.73 8.65 -10.81
C GLY A 72 -19.89 7.85 -12.11
N ASP A 73 -19.70 6.53 -12.08
CA ASP A 73 -19.91 5.67 -13.26
C ASP A 73 -21.36 5.12 -13.39
N GLN A 74 -22.28 5.51 -12.49
CA GLN A 74 -23.67 5.07 -12.53
C GLN A 74 -24.50 5.91 -13.51
N LYS A 75 -25.42 5.25 -14.21
CA LYS A 75 -26.33 5.93 -15.14
C LYS A 75 -27.13 7.03 -14.43
N GLY A 76 -27.09 8.24 -14.98
CA GLY A 76 -27.81 9.40 -14.50
C GLY A 76 -27.18 10.08 -13.27
N ASP A 77 -25.95 9.70 -12.90
CA ASP A 77 -25.21 10.40 -11.86
C ASP A 77 -24.49 11.65 -12.40
N VAL A 78 -24.08 12.52 -11.47
CA VAL A 78 -23.31 13.73 -11.73
C VAL A 78 -21.94 13.62 -11.06
N GLY A 79 -20.93 14.24 -11.67
CA GLY A 79 -19.56 14.22 -11.14
C GLY A 79 -18.64 13.23 -11.86
N PRO A 80 -17.38 13.14 -11.43
CA PRO A 80 -16.36 12.40 -12.17
C PRO A 80 -16.50 10.89 -11.96
N GLY A 81 -16.26 10.13 -13.03
CA GLY A 81 -16.17 8.67 -12.98
C GLY A 81 -15.01 8.19 -12.10
N ILE A 82 -15.01 6.92 -11.71
CA ILE A 82 -13.92 6.37 -10.86
C ILE A 82 -12.59 6.46 -11.59
N GLN A 83 -12.57 6.12 -12.88
CA GLN A 83 -11.34 6.18 -13.67
C GLN A 83 -10.80 7.60 -13.75
N GLU A 84 -11.65 8.60 -13.98
CA GLU A 84 -11.24 10.01 -14.04
C GLU A 84 -10.58 10.45 -12.74
N GLN A 85 -11.18 10.09 -11.60
CA GLN A 85 -10.60 10.35 -10.28
C GLN A 85 -9.26 9.63 -10.09
N LEU A 86 -9.14 8.36 -10.51
CA LEU A 86 -7.90 7.59 -10.40
C LEU A 86 -6.77 8.12 -11.29
N HIS A 87 -7.07 8.76 -12.42
CA HIS A 87 -6.06 9.43 -13.26
C HIS A 87 -5.37 10.59 -12.54
N LEU A 88 -6.02 11.19 -11.54
CA LEU A 88 -5.43 12.22 -10.68
C LEU A 88 -4.52 11.66 -9.58
N ASP A 89 -4.31 10.33 -9.56
CA ASP A 89 -3.48 9.62 -8.59
C ASP A 89 -3.76 10.00 -7.12
N PRO A 90 -5.02 9.95 -6.66
CA PRO A 90 -5.41 10.49 -5.35
C PRO A 90 -4.63 9.82 -4.20
N PHE A 91 -4.35 8.53 -4.31
CA PHE A 91 -3.55 7.77 -3.35
C PHE A 91 -2.10 8.29 -3.26
N GLY A 92 -1.44 8.46 -4.42
CA GLY A 92 -0.09 9.01 -4.48
C GLY A 92 -0.03 10.43 -3.91
N ARG A 93 -1.04 11.24 -4.22
CA ARG A 93 -1.14 12.62 -3.72
C ARG A 93 -1.29 12.68 -2.21
N VAL A 94 -2.11 11.82 -1.61
CA VAL A 94 -2.25 11.75 -0.14
C VAL A 94 -0.95 11.32 0.51
N ILE A 95 -0.27 10.28 0.00
CA ILE A 95 1.05 9.85 0.50
C ILE A 95 2.07 11.01 0.44
N GLU A 96 2.10 11.75 -0.67
CA GLU A 96 2.99 12.89 -0.82
C GLU A 96 2.68 14.01 0.19
N LEU A 97 1.40 14.36 0.35
CA LEU A 97 0.96 15.37 1.30
C LEU A 97 1.32 14.98 2.73
N LEU A 98 1.14 13.71 3.08
CA LEU A 98 1.52 13.18 4.39
C LEU A 98 3.03 13.31 4.63
N ARG A 99 3.84 12.95 3.62
CA ARG A 99 5.31 13.02 3.69
C ARG A 99 5.81 14.45 3.87
N GLN A 100 5.22 15.41 3.18
CA GLN A 100 5.61 16.82 3.27
C GLN A 100 5.38 17.39 4.67
N ALA A 101 4.47 16.81 5.45
CA ALA A 101 4.09 17.29 6.77
C ALA A 101 4.64 16.45 7.92
N THR A 102 5.55 15.49 7.66
CA THR A 102 6.27 14.75 8.71
C THR A 102 7.67 15.32 8.98
N GLY A 103 7.95 16.57 8.58
CA GLY A 103 9.20 17.26 8.90
C GLY A 103 9.14 18.06 10.21
N ASP A 104 10.29 18.38 10.81
CA ASP A 104 10.46 19.05 12.11
C ASP A 104 9.72 20.40 12.26
N GLN A 105 9.19 20.97 11.18
CA GLN A 105 8.46 22.25 11.16
C GLN A 105 6.94 22.11 10.96
N ALA A 106 6.39 20.90 10.95
CA ALA A 106 4.96 20.73 10.75
C ALA A 106 4.16 21.19 11.99
N LEU A 107 3.28 22.17 11.81
CA LEU A 107 2.37 22.67 12.85
C LEU A 107 1.41 21.60 13.38
N GLN A 108 1.20 20.50 12.66
CA GLN A 108 0.36 19.39 13.10
C GLN A 108 1.00 18.05 12.77
N PRO A 109 1.06 17.12 13.74
CA PRO A 109 1.65 15.80 13.51
C PRO A 109 0.79 15.02 12.53
N ARG A 110 1.38 14.59 11.42
CA ARG A 110 0.73 13.63 10.52
C ARG A 110 1.12 12.22 10.89
N LEU A 111 0.11 11.37 10.98
CA LEU A 111 0.22 10.01 11.50
C LEU A 111 0.69 9.00 10.44
N GLY A 112 0.72 9.41 9.17
CA GLY A 112 1.20 8.60 8.05
C GLY A 112 0.11 7.68 7.49
N MET A 113 0.39 6.38 7.39
CA MET A 113 -0.54 5.39 6.84
C MET A 113 -0.96 4.38 7.92
N ALA A 114 -2.24 4.06 8.02
CA ALA A 114 -2.71 2.87 8.71
C ALA A 114 -3.01 1.77 7.69
N VAL A 115 -2.53 0.56 7.95
CA VAL A 115 -2.90 -0.63 7.17
C VAL A 115 -3.81 -1.47 8.04
N VAL A 116 -5.04 -1.68 7.58
CA VAL A 116 -6.08 -2.37 8.34
C VAL A 116 -6.19 -3.83 7.91
N HIS A 117 -6.11 -4.73 8.89
CA HIS A 117 -6.27 -6.17 8.72
C HIS A 117 -7.50 -6.66 9.47
N THR A 118 -8.37 -7.36 8.76
CA THR A 118 -9.57 -7.98 9.31
C THR A 118 -9.58 -9.47 8.95
N SER A 119 -10.32 -10.27 9.71
CA SER A 119 -10.42 -11.71 9.53
C SER A 119 -11.18 -12.11 8.26
N ARG A 120 -12.00 -11.21 7.70
CA ARG A 120 -12.89 -11.48 6.57
C ARG A 120 -12.24 -11.30 5.21
N ALA A 121 -11.26 -10.42 5.09
CA ALA A 121 -10.63 -10.13 3.80
C ALA A 121 -9.20 -9.66 3.97
N GLU A 122 -8.33 -10.16 3.09
CA GLU A 122 -6.91 -9.83 3.12
C GLU A 122 -6.64 -8.55 2.32
N VAL A 123 -5.98 -7.57 2.95
CA VAL A 123 -5.61 -6.30 2.31
C VAL A 123 -4.64 -6.53 1.14
N TYR A 124 -3.83 -7.58 1.22
CA TYR A 124 -2.86 -7.90 0.16
C TYR A 124 -3.47 -8.53 -1.09
N ASP A 125 -4.76 -8.90 -1.05
CA ASP A 125 -5.50 -9.33 -2.23
C ASP A 125 -5.83 -8.16 -3.16
N ARG A 126 -5.63 -6.90 -2.74
CA ARG A 126 -5.81 -5.72 -3.58
C ARG A 126 -4.45 -5.20 -4.06
N LEU A 127 -4.26 -5.18 -5.39
CA LEU A 127 -2.98 -4.75 -5.98
C LEU A 127 -2.65 -3.28 -5.71
N TRP A 128 -3.68 -2.43 -5.55
CA TRP A 128 -3.49 -1.04 -5.15
C TRP A 128 -2.96 -0.92 -3.72
N CYS A 129 -3.54 -1.66 -2.76
CA CYS A 129 -3.11 -1.62 -1.36
C CYS A 129 -1.65 -2.06 -1.18
N VAL A 130 -1.22 -3.16 -1.81
CA VAL A 130 0.21 -3.55 -1.77
C VAL A 130 1.12 -2.48 -2.38
N TYR A 131 0.68 -1.83 -3.46
CA TYR A 131 1.46 -0.78 -4.08
C TYR A 131 1.56 0.47 -3.18
N GLU A 132 0.44 0.87 -2.56
CA GLU A 132 0.36 1.98 -1.60
C GLU A 132 1.28 1.76 -0.40
N ILE A 133 1.25 0.58 0.22
CA ILE A 133 2.11 0.22 1.35
C ILE A 133 3.59 0.33 0.96
N ALA A 134 3.95 -0.18 -0.22
CA ALA A 134 5.32 -0.06 -0.71
C ALA A 134 5.72 1.40 -0.99
N CYS A 135 4.80 2.21 -1.53
CA CYS A 135 5.03 3.64 -1.74
C CYS A 135 5.22 4.38 -0.40
N ALA A 136 4.36 4.15 0.59
CA ALA A 136 4.47 4.74 1.92
C ALA A 136 5.77 4.32 2.62
N THR A 137 6.15 3.04 2.52
CA THR A 137 7.42 2.53 3.09
C THR A 137 8.63 3.23 2.47
N ARG A 138 8.66 3.37 1.13
CA ARG A 138 9.76 4.05 0.43
C ARG A 138 9.78 5.55 0.69
N ALA A 139 8.62 6.14 0.94
CA ALA A 139 8.47 7.53 1.34
C ALA A 139 8.79 7.76 2.83
N THR A 140 9.23 6.71 3.55
CA THR A 140 9.55 6.73 4.98
C THR A 140 8.42 7.30 5.83
N LEU A 141 7.17 7.08 5.41
CA LEU A 141 6.03 7.44 6.23
C LEU A 141 5.95 6.54 7.46
N PRO A 142 5.53 7.06 8.63
CA PRO A 142 5.06 6.21 9.70
C PRO A 142 3.94 5.32 9.16
N ILE A 143 4.05 4.01 9.40
CA ILE A 143 2.98 3.07 9.09
C ILE A 143 2.48 2.47 10.38
N LEU A 144 1.24 2.83 10.74
CA LEU A 144 0.47 2.22 11.82
C LEU A 144 -0.08 0.89 11.33
N VAL A 145 0.05 -0.10 12.19
CA VAL A 145 -0.48 -1.44 11.97
C VAL A 145 -1.74 -1.55 12.79
N CYS A 146 -2.85 -1.79 12.11
CA CYS A 146 -4.16 -1.90 12.74
C CYS A 146 -4.72 -3.27 12.38
N CYS A 147 -4.87 -4.17 13.36
CA CYS A 147 -5.53 -5.46 13.11
C CYS A 147 -6.62 -5.72 14.14
N SER A 148 -7.68 -6.41 13.72
CA SER A 148 -8.67 -6.95 14.64
C SER A 148 -8.09 -8.09 15.46
N ASP A 149 -8.70 -8.40 16.60
CA ASP A 149 -8.31 -9.56 17.40
C ASP A 149 -8.49 -10.86 16.64
N ALA A 150 -9.59 -10.98 15.91
CA ALA A 150 -9.87 -12.13 15.07
C ALA A 150 -8.78 -12.35 14.01
N TYR A 151 -8.28 -11.29 13.37
CA TYR A 151 -7.15 -11.41 12.44
C TYR A 151 -5.88 -11.90 13.16
N PHE A 152 -5.55 -11.28 14.30
CA PHE A 152 -4.35 -11.60 15.05
C PHE A 152 -4.35 -13.04 15.57
N ASP A 153 -5.46 -13.49 16.13
CA ASP A 153 -5.58 -14.86 16.65
C ASP A 153 -5.53 -15.90 15.53
N ASN A 154 -6.14 -15.63 14.37
CA ASN A 154 -6.03 -16.50 13.20
C ASN A 154 -4.61 -16.61 12.63
N SER A 155 -3.71 -15.68 12.96
CA SER A 155 -2.32 -15.71 12.48
C SER A 155 -1.39 -16.58 13.35
N GLN A 156 -1.83 -16.98 14.54
CA GLN A 156 -1.03 -17.77 15.48
C GLN A 156 -0.76 -19.17 14.92
N GLY A 157 0.52 -19.57 14.89
CA GLY A 157 0.94 -20.87 14.32
C GLY A 157 1.04 -20.89 12.79
N HIS A 158 0.73 -19.78 12.13
CA HIS A 158 0.67 -19.67 10.67
C HIS A 158 1.51 -18.49 10.13
N VAL A 159 2.49 -17.97 10.89
CA VAL A 159 3.20 -16.74 10.51
C VAL A 159 3.82 -16.85 9.12
N LEU A 160 4.50 -17.94 8.77
CA LEU A 160 5.13 -18.01 7.45
C LEU A 160 4.11 -17.99 6.30
N GLU A 161 2.95 -18.62 6.49
CA GLU A 161 1.86 -18.62 5.51
C GLU A 161 1.25 -17.23 5.38
N VAL A 162 1.03 -16.57 6.52
CA VAL A 162 0.58 -15.18 6.57
C VAL A 162 1.61 -14.31 5.87
N LEU A 163 2.90 -14.36 6.17
CA LEU A 163 3.92 -13.48 5.55
C LEU A 163 4.05 -13.63 4.03
N GLN A 164 3.79 -14.82 3.49
CA GLN A 164 3.92 -15.07 2.06
C GLN A 164 2.90 -14.25 1.26
N VAL A 165 3.40 -13.56 0.25
CA VAL A 165 2.58 -12.77 -0.67
C VAL A 165 3.00 -13.03 -2.11
N ARG A 166 2.01 -13.16 -2.99
CA ARG A 166 2.21 -13.23 -4.44
C ARG A 166 1.46 -12.07 -5.07
N THR A 167 2.02 -10.87 -5.00
CA THR A 167 1.33 -9.62 -5.38
C THR A 167 0.87 -9.62 -6.84
N ARG A 168 1.48 -10.43 -7.72
CA ARG A 168 1.00 -10.63 -9.10
C ARG A 168 -0.40 -11.25 -9.20
N ARG A 169 -0.81 -12.03 -8.19
CA ARG A 169 -2.14 -12.65 -8.09
C ARG A 169 -3.19 -11.71 -7.49
N ALA A 170 -2.77 -10.58 -6.92
CA ALA A 170 -3.69 -9.61 -6.37
C ALA A 170 -4.67 -9.10 -7.44
N GLN A 171 -5.85 -8.74 -6.95
CA GLN A 171 -7.02 -8.32 -7.70
C GLN A 171 -6.99 -6.81 -7.98
N CYS A 172 -7.75 -6.43 -8.99
CA CYS A 172 -8.02 -5.05 -9.38
C CYS A 172 -9.48 -4.96 -9.76
N PHE A 173 -10.09 -3.79 -9.56
CA PHE A 173 -11.51 -3.61 -9.79
C PHE A 173 -11.87 -3.80 -11.27
N SER A 174 -11.06 -3.24 -12.17
CA SER A 174 -11.21 -3.38 -13.62
C SER A 174 -9.93 -3.79 -14.34
N ALA A 175 -10.06 -4.19 -15.61
CA ALA A 175 -8.92 -4.47 -16.48
C ALA A 175 -8.11 -3.20 -16.80
N THR A 176 -8.76 -2.04 -16.87
CA THR A 176 -8.08 -0.75 -17.06
C THR A 176 -7.23 -0.41 -15.84
N ASP A 177 -7.79 -0.54 -14.63
CA ASP A 177 -7.03 -0.38 -13.38
C ASP A 177 -5.83 -1.31 -13.33
N ARG A 178 -6.06 -2.59 -13.66
CA ARG A 178 -5.01 -3.60 -13.70
C ARG A 178 -3.88 -3.18 -14.63
N ARG A 179 -4.16 -2.62 -15.81
CA ARG A 179 -3.13 -2.12 -16.74
C ARG A 179 -2.34 -0.97 -16.14
N THR A 180 -3.02 0.00 -15.53
CA THR A 180 -2.41 1.17 -14.91
C THR A 180 -1.49 0.77 -13.76
N ILE A 181 -1.99 0.00 -12.80
CA ILE A 181 -1.18 -0.39 -11.63
C ILE A 181 -0.04 -1.34 -12.02
N ASN A 182 -0.24 -2.23 -13.01
CA ASN A 182 0.85 -3.06 -13.56
C ASN A 182 2.01 -2.20 -14.08
N ARG A 183 1.70 -1.09 -14.77
CA ARG A 183 2.71 -0.17 -15.29
C ARG A 183 3.49 0.46 -14.13
N LYS A 184 2.78 0.97 -13.12
CA LYS A 184 3.39 1.54 -11.90
C LYS A 184 4.28 0.54 -11.16
N VAL A 185 3.82 -0.70 -10.97
CA VAL A 185 4.61 -1.78 -10.35
C VAL A 185 5.87 -2.08 -11.16
N ARG A 186 5.77 -2.19 -12.49
CA ARG A 186 6.93 -2.45 -13.36
C ARG A 186 7.95 -1.31 -13.30
N GLN A 187 7.49 -0.06 -13.40
CA GLN A 187 8.34 1.13 -13.27
C GLN A 187 9.03 1.20 -11.91
N SER A 188 8.38 0.69 -10.87
CA SER A 188 8.92 0.64 -9.51
C SER A 188 9.88 -0.52 -9.24
N GLY A 189 10.22 -1.35 -10.24
CA GLY A 189 11.13 -2.49 -10.09
C GLY A 189 10.47 -3.87 -10.19
N GLY A 190 9.16 -3.92 -10.43
CA GLY A 190 8.40 -5.13 -10.72
C GLY A 190 7.97 -5.94 -9.50
N TYR A 191 7.13 -6.95 -9.75
CA TYR A 191 6.47 -7.77 -8.72
C TYR A 191 7.41 -8.44 -7.71
N LYS A 192 8.58 -8.92 -8.12
CA LYS A 192 9.52 -9.56 -7.17
C LYS A 192 10.02 -8.59 -6.10
N ARG A 193 10.25 -7.32 -6.46
CA ARG A 193 10.62 -6.29 -5.50
C ARG A 193 9.45 -6.01 -4.57
N LEU A 194 8.26 -5.85 -5.15
CA LEU A 194 7.03 -5.60 -4.40
C LEU A 194 6.73 -6.72 -3.39
N ASP A 195 6.85 -7.99 -3.79
CA ASP A 195 6.70 -9.16 -2.91
C ASP A 195 7.67 -9.09 -1.72
N SER A 196 8.94 -8.72 -1.97
CA SER A 196 9.94 -8.58 -0.91
C SER A 196 9.67 -7.42 0.04
N GLU A 197 9.19 -6.29 -0.47
CA GLU A 197 8.83 -5.13 0.34
C GLU A 197 7.62 -5.43 1.23
N ILE A 198 6.59 -6.09 0.68
CA ILE A 198 5.40 -6.50 1.45
C ILE A 198 5.73 -7.60 2.45
N PHE A 199 6.56 -8.59 2.09
CA PHE A 199 7.01 -9.60 3.05
C PHE A 199 7.71 -8.95 4.25
N ASN A 200 8.66 -8.04 3.99
CA ASN A 200 9.39 -7.34 5.05
C ASN A 200 8.46 -6.47 5.91
N PHE A 201 7.52 -5.77 5.28
CA PHE A 201 6.50 -5.00 5.99
C PHE A 201 5.69 -5.90 6.94
N ARG A 202 5.13 -7.00 6.43
CA ARG A 202 4.34 -7.95 7.23
C ARG A 202 5.12 -8.59 8.37
N MET A 203 6.40 -8.87 8.15
CA MET A 203 7.28 -9.44 9.18
C MET A 203 7.49 -8.43 10.32
N SER A 204 7.80 -7.19 9.97
CA SER A 204 7.95 -6.10 10.95
C SER A 204 6.66 -5.84 11.72
N MET A 205 5.55 -5.85 10.99
CA MET A 205 4.18 -5.69 11.48
C MET A 205 3.82 -6.73 12.55
N LEU A 206 3.87 -8.03 12.19
CA LEU A 206 3.54 -9.11 13.13
C LEU A 206 4.48 -9.14 14.33
N CYS A 207 5.77 -8.84 14.13
CA CYS A 207 6.73 -8.77 15.23
C CYS A 207 6.39 -7.64 16.22
N ASN A 208 5.98 -6.46 15.71
CA ASN A 208 5.55 -5.35 16.55
C ASN A 208 4.27 -5.69 17.32
N LEU A 209 3.25 -6.23 16.64
CA LEU A 209 1.99 -6.65 17.28
C LEU A 209 2.23 -7.71 18.36
N ALA A 210 3.04 -8.73 18.07
CA ALA A 210 3.39 -9.76 19.03
C ALA A 210 4.15 -9.19 20.24
N ARG A 211 4.99 -8.16 20.03
CA ARG A 211 5.69 -7.46 21.12
C ARG A 211 4.72 -6.66 21.99
N GLU A 212 3.88 -5.83 21.38
CA GLU A 212 2.90 -4.99 22.08
C GLU A 212 1.92 -5.84 22.90
N ARG A 213 1.54 -7.01 22.39
CA ARG A 213 0.66 -7.97 23.08
C ARG A 213 1.38 -8.94 24.04
N GLY A 214 2.68 -8.77 24.28
CA GLY A 214 3.45 -9.66 25.16
C GLY A 214 3.56 -11.12 24.68
N LYS A 215 3.27 -11.38 23.40
CA LYS A 215 3.25 -12.71 22.77
C LYS A 215 4.49 -13.02 21.93
N LEU A 216 5.51 -12.15 21.91
CA LEU A 216 6.69 -12.28 21.04
C LEU A 216 7.41 -13.64 21.18
N GLN A 217 7.46 -14.22 22.39
CA GLN A 217 8.11 -15.51 22.62
C GLN A 217 7.41 -16.67 21.89
N LEU A 218 6.09 -16.59 21.71
CA LEU A 218 5.31 -17.61 21.00
C LEU A 218 5.69 -17.69 19.51
N PHE A 219 6.10 -16.55 18.93
CA PHE A 219 6.40 -16.44 17.51
C PHE A 219 7.89 -16.51 17.18
N ARG A 220 8.78 -16.61 18.19
CA ARG A 220 10.22 -16.44 17.99
C ARG A 220 10.80 -17.37 16.91
N LYS A 221 10.46 -18.66 16.98
CA LYS A 221 10.94 -19.65 16.01
C LYS A 221 10.47 -19.32 14.58
N GLU A 222 9.20 -18.92 14.44
CA GLU A 222 8.62 -18.58 13.14
C GLU A 222 9.23 -17.29 12.56
N PHE A 223 9.53 -16.30 13.41
CA PHE A 223 10.25 -15.10 12.98
C PHE A 223 11.69 -15.40 12.54
N ASP A 224 12.41 -16.29 13.24
CA ASP A 224 13.75 -16.70 12.83
C ASP A 224 13.75 -17.40 11.45
N GLU A 225 12.71 -18.21 11.18
CA GLU A 225 12.51 -18.85 9.87
C GLU A 225 12.14 -17.83 8.78
N ALA A 226 11.22 -16.91 9.09
CA ALA A 226 10.84 -15.83 8.18
C ALA A 226 12.01 -14.92 7.82
N GLU A 227 12.89 -14.61 8.78
CA GLU A 227 14.07 -13.78 8.54
C GLU A 227 15.05 -14.48 7.59
N LYS A 228 15.24 -15.80 7.73
CA LYS A 228 16.05 -16.60 6.79
C LYS A 228 15.47 -16.53 5.37
N GLU A 229 14.15 -16.64 5.22
CA GLU A 229 13.50 -16.52 3.91
C GLU A 229 13.64 -15.12 3.32
N LEU A 230 13.48 -14.06 4.11
CA LEU A 230 13.71 -12.69 3.66
C LEU A 230 15.15 -12.48 3.17
N ARG A 231 16.15 -13.00 3.91
CA ARG A 231 17.56 -12.96 3.50
C ARG A 231 17.79 -13.66 2.16
N LYS A 232 17.17 -14.83 1.94
CA LYS A 232 17.21 -15.54 0.64
C LYS A 232 16.59 -14.71 -0.49
N MET A 233 15.42 -14.10 -0.27
CA MET A 233 14.75 -13.22 -1.25
C MET A 233 15.62 -12.03 -1.65
N ASN A 234 16.24 -11.38 -0.66
CA ASN A 234 17.13 -10.24 -0.87
C ASN A 234 18.40 -10.65 -1.64
N ALA A 235 19.03 -11.77 -1.27
CA ALA A 235 20.21 -12.29 -1.96
C ALA A 235 19.94 -12.60 -3.44
N MET A 236 18.81 -13.25 -3.73
CA MET A 236 18.38 -13.53 -5.11
C MET A 236 18.16 -12.23 -5.92
N THR A 237 17.56 -11.22 -5.31
CA THR A 237 17.31 -9.92 -5.94
C THR A 237 18.63 -9.19 -6.25
N LEU A 238 19.57 -9.17 -5.31
CA LEU A 238 20.89 -8.54 -5.50
C LEU A 238 21.70 -9.24 -6.59
N LYS A 239 21.75 -10.58 -6.59
CA LYS A 239 22.44 -11.37 -7.62
C LYS A 239 21.91 -11.06 -9.02
N ARG A 240 20.59 -10.89 -9.17
CA ARG A 240 19.97 -10.51 -10.45
C ARG A 240 20.31 -9.09 -10.88
N ARG A 241 20.36 -8.13 -9.96
CA ARG A 241 20.77 -6.74 -10.25
C ARG A 241 22.22 -6.69 -10.73
N ARG A 242 23.14 -7.37 -10.04
CA ARG A 242 24.55 -7.47 -10.44
C ARG A 242 24.72 -8.06 -11.83
N ARG A 243 24.00 -9.15 -12.14
CA ARG A 243 24.00 -9.74 -13.50
C ARG A 243 23.50 -8.78 -14.58
N LYS A 244 22.41 -8.05 -14.33
CA LYS A 244 21.89 -7.04 -15.28
C LYS A 244 22.89 -5.92 -15.53
N LEU A 245 23.51 -5.41 -14.45
CA LEU A 245 24.53 -4.37 -14.56
C LEU A 245 25.74 -4.85 -15.38
N LEU A 246 26.24 -6.05 -15.10
CA LEU A 246 27.35 -6.65 -15.86
C LEU A 246 27.02 -6.74 -17.35
N VAL A 247 25.83 -7.23 -17.70
CA VAL A 247 25.38 -7.33 -19.09
C VAL A 247 25.29 -5.95 -19.76
N SER A 248 24.69 -4.96 -19.09
CA SER A 248 24.63 -3.58 -19.61
C SER A 248 26.01 -2.97 -19.83
N VAL A 249 26.93 -3.17 -18.89
CA VAL A 249 28.33 -2.70 -19.03
C VAL A 249 29.01 -3.39 -20.22
N CYS A 250 28.85 -4.70 -20.39
CA CYS A 250 29.39 -5.42 -21.55
C CYS A 250 28.85 -4.86 -22.87
N PHE A 251 27.55 -4.56 -22.98
CA PHE A 251 26.97 -3.97 -24.19
C PHE A 251 27.52 -2.58 -24.49
N VAL A 252 27.71 -1.74 -23.48
CA VAL A 252 28.33 -0.41 -23.64
C VAL A 252 29.77 -0.55 -24.12
N LEU A 253 30.56 -1.44 -23.51
CA LEU A 253 31.95 -1.68 -23.91
C LEU A 253 32.06 -2.20 -25.35
N ILE A 254 31.19 -3.13 -25.75
CA ILE A 254 31.13 -3.64 -27.12
C ILE A 254 30.77 -2.52 -28.10
N GLY A 255 29.79 -1.67 -27.75
CA GLY A 255 29.40 -0.52 -28.56
C GLY A 255 30.54 0.50 -28.73
N LEU A 256 31.26 0.82 -27.65
CA LEU A 256 32.42 1.70 -27.69
C LEU A 256 33.56 1.12 -28.54
N ALA A 257 33.84 -0.18 -28.41
CA ALA A 257 34.85 -0.86 -29.21
C ALA A 257 34.49 -0.88 -30.71
N ALA A 258 33.21 -1.08 -31.05
CA ALA A 258 32.73 -1.01 -32.42
C ALA A 258 32.87 0.39 -33.01
N LEU A 259 32.52 1.45 -32.25
CA LEU A 259 32.68 2.84 -32.69
C LEU A 259 34.17 3.21 -32.90
N ALA A 260 35.05 2.78 -31.99
CA ALA A 260 36.49 2.99 -32.14
C ALA A 260 37.05 2.30 -33.41
N SER A 261 36.54 1.09 -33.72
CA SER A 261 36.94 0.33 -34.91
C SER A 261 36.49 0.98 -36.22
N ILE A 262 35.36 1.71 -36.22
CA ILE A 262 34.87 2.46 -37.39
C ILE A 262 35.77 3.68 -37.64
N ASN A 263 36.12 4.44 -36.59
CA ASN A 263 36.97 5.62 -36.73
C ASN A 263 38.38 5.28 -37.21
N PHE A 264 38.94 4.14 -36.79
CA PHE A 264 40.27 3.70 -37.25
C PHE A 264 40.31 3.33 -38.73
N ARG A 265 39.17 2.99 -39.36
CA ARG A 265 39.10 2.70 -40.80
C ARG A 265 38.91 3.94 -41.67
N ALA A 266 38.64 5.10 -41.08
CA ALA A 266 38.39 6.36 -41.77
C ALA A 266 39.64 7.29 -41.82
N LEU A 267 40.74 6.88 -41.19
CA LEU A 267 42.06 7.54 -41.21
C LEU A 267 43.02 6.71 -42.06
#